data_AF-A0A6G3LJP0-F1
#
_entry.id   AF-A0A6G3LJP0-F1
#
_cell.length_a   1.000
_cell.length_b   1.000
_cell.length_c   1.000
_cell.angle_alpha   90.00
_cell.angle_beta   90.00
_cell.angle_gamma   90.00
#
_symmetry.space_group_name_H-M   'P 1'
#
loop_
_entity.id
_entity.type
_entity.pdbx_description
1 polymer ?
#
loop_
_entity_poly.entity_id
_entity_poly.type
_entity_poly.pdbx_seq_one_letter_code
_entity_poly.pdbx_strand_id
1 'polypeptide(L)'
;IDEKEWIGKILEAQKQGLEYIGLYHSHPDAEPLPSPSDRHRMLECPGEVWLIVGYSPSSLTMAAYRVGDDGYSLPSISTQVAHERNPRIVSTSYEICL
;
A
#
# COMPACT_ATOMS: atom_id res chain seq x y z
N ILE A 1 -7.38 -5.33 -10.14
CA ILE A 1 -7.31 -3.86 -10.30
C ILE A 1 -7.71 -3.54 -11.73
N ASP A 2 -8.67 -2.63 -11.92
CA ASP A 2 -8.90 -1.99 -13.20
C ASP A 2 -7.89 -0.84 -13.34
N GLU A 3 -6.98 -0.95 -14.29
CA GLU A 3 -5.90 0.03 -14.49
C GLU A 3 -6.43 1.42 -14.88
N LYS A 4 -7.53 1.49 -15.63
CA LYS A 4 -8.10 2.78 -16.07
C LYS A 4 -8.73 3.51 -14.90
N GLU A 5 -9.42 2.78 -14.04
CA GLU A 5 -9.98 3.34 -12.81
C GLU A 5 -8.86 3.86 -11.90
N TRP A 6 -7.82 3.04 -11.68
CA TRP A 6 -6.68 3.39 -10.84
C TRP A 6 -5.94 4.62 -11.35
N ILE A 7 -5.59 4.68 -12.64
CA ILE A 7 -4.98 5.85 -13.26
C ILE A 7 -5.89 7.08 -13.15
N GLY A 8 -7.20 6.91 -13.36
CA GLY A 8 -8.18 7.98 -13.19
C GLY A 8 -8.11 8.59 -11.79
N LYS A 9 -8.04 7.76 -10.74
CA LYS A 9 -7.93 8.21 -9.35
C LYS A 9 -6.62 8.92 -9.05
N ILE A 10 -5.51 8.45 -9.59
CA ILE A 10 -4.22 9.13 -9.45
C ILE A 10 -4.29 10.53 -10.07
N LEU A 11 -4.83 10.65 -11.30
CA LEU A 11 -4.96 11.95 -11.98
C LEU A 11 -5.93 12.89 -11.25
N GLU A 12 -7.01 12.37 -10.66
CA GLU A 12 -7.93 13.16 -9.82
C GLU A 12 -7.25 13.69 -8.56
N ALA A 13 -6.45 12.86 -7.88
CA ALA A 13 -5.71 13.25 -6.68
C ALA A 13 -4.61 14.28 -7.00
N GLN A 14 -3.89 14.11 -8.10
CA GLN A 14 -2.87 15.07 -8.57
C GLN A 14 -3.46 16.46 -8.83
N LYS A 15 -4.67 16.54 -9.42
CA LYS A 15 -5.38 17.84 -9.60
C LYS A 15 -5.70 18.53 -8.27
N GLN A 16 -5.74 17.80 -7.17
CA GLN A 16 -5.96 18.32 -5.81
C GLN A 16 -4.64 18.63 -5.08
N GLY A 17 -3.50 18.52 -5.76
CA GLY A 17 -2.17 18.76 -5.19
C GLY A 17 -1.65 17.59 -4.35
N LEU A 18 -2.20 16.38 -4.54
CA LEU A 18 -1.73 15.16 -3.88
C LEU A 18 -0.74 14.40 -4.76
N GLU A 19 0.10 13.60 -4.11
CA GLU A 19 1.09 12.74 -4.76
C GLU A 19 0.71 11.27 -4.57
N TYR A 20 0.93 10.47 -5.62
CA TYR A 20 0.81 9.03 -5.53
C TYR A 20 2.09 8.44 -4.93
N ILE A 21 1.97 7.80 -3.77
CA ILE A 21 3.11 7.22 -3.03
C ILE A 21 3.12 5.68 -3.03
N GLY A 22 2.05 5.04 -3.50
CA GLY A 22 1.94 3.58 -3.54
C GLY A 22 0.53 3.07 -3.25
N LEU A 23 0.47 1.82 -2.77
CA LEU A 23 -0.76 1.04 -2.64
C LEU A 23 -0.94 0.52 -1.21
N TYR A 24 -2.17 0.17 -0.88
CA TYR A 24 -2.46 -0.63 0.30
C TYR A 24 -3.44 -1.74 -0.01
N HIS A 25 -3.32 -2.83 0.72
CA HIS A 25 -4.30 -3.92 0.72
C HIS A 25 -4.31 -4.63 2.07
N SER A 26 -5.33 -5.45 2.28
CA SER A 26 -5.53 -6.15 3.53
C SER A 26 -5.36 -7.65 3.35
N HIS A 27 -4.80 -8.33 4.36
CA HIS A 27 -4.80 -9.78 4.44
C HIS A 27 -5.69 -10.23 5.62
N PRO A 28 -6.74 -11.05 5.37
CA PRO A 28 -7.54 -11.63 6.45
C PRO A 28 -6.73 -12.69 7.20
N ASP A 29 -6.81 -12.67 8.53
CA ASP A 29 -6.21 -13.66 9.45
C ASP A 29 -4.71 -13.92 9.24
N ALA A 30 -3.99 -12.93 8.71
CA ALA A 30 -2.57 -13.05 8.41
C ALA A 30 -1.75 -11.89 8.99
N GLU A 31 -0.48 -12.19 9.26
CA GLU A 31 0.53 -11.17 9.49
C GLU A 31 0.65 -10.25 8.27
N PRO A 32 0.99 -8.95 8.46
CA PRO A 32 1.10 -7.98 7.38
C PRO A 32 2.40 -8.19 6.60
N LEU A 33 2.59 -9.38 6.04
CA LEU A 33 3.76 -9.78 5.25
C LEU A 33 3.36 -9.86 3.77
N PRO A 34 4.22 -9.39 2.85
CA PRO A 34 3.96 -9.50 1.42
C PRO A 34 4.00 -10.97 0.98
N SER A 35 2.96 -11.41 0.29
CA SER A 35 2.89 -12.72 -0.35
C SER A 35 3.93 -12.83 -1.50
N PRO A 36 4.22 -14.04 -2.01
CA PRO A 36 5.07 -14.18 -3.21
C PRO A 36 4.58 -13.36 -4.41
N SER A 37 3.25 -13.27 -4.58
CA SER A 37 2.63 -12.47 -5.65
C SER A 37 2.84 -10.97 -5.42
N ASP A 38 2.70 -10.48 -4.20
CA ASP A 38 2.97 -9.07 -3.85
C ASP A 38 4.41 -8.72 -4.15
N ARG A 39 5.36 -9.56 -3.71
CA ARG A 39 6.79 -9.34 -3.96
C ARG A 39 7.12 -9.24 -5.44
N HIS A 40 6.47 -10.02 -6.30
CA HIS A 40 6.68 -9.93 -7.74
C HIS A 40 6.25 -8.57 -8.30
N ARG A 41 5.08 -8.08 -7.89
CA ARG A 41 4.55 -6.77 -8.34
C ARG A 41 5.34 -5.61 -7.76
N MET A 42 5.80 -5.72 -6.52
CA MET A 42 6.68 -4.72 -5.91
C MET A 42 7.94 -4.50 -6.74
N LEU A 43 8.53 -5.57 -7.30
CA LEU A 43 9.70 -5.47 -8.18
C LEU A 43 9.42 -4.73 -9.49
N GLU A 44 8.18 -4.74 -9.99
CA GLU A 44 7.77 -3.97 -11.17
C GLU A 44 7.66 -2.46 -10.86
N CYS A 45 7.42 -2.12 -9.58
CA CYS A 45 7.18 -0.75 -9.11
C CYS A 45 8.08 -0.38 -7.90
N PRO A 46 9.40 -0.31 -8.05
CA PRO A 46 10.34 -0.19 -6.91
C PRO A 46 10.23 1.13 -6.10
N GLY A 47 9.57 2.15 -6.65
CA GLY A 47 9.33 3.43 -5.97
C GLY A 47 8.11 3.43 -5.05
N GLU A 48 7.23 2.42 -5.14
CA GLU A 48 5.97 2.41 -4.41
C GLU A 48 6.15 1.92 -2.96
N VAL A 49 5.44 2.58 -2.04
CA VAL A 49 5.22 2.07 -0.69
C VAL A 49 4.01 1.15 -0.70
N TRP A 50 4.19 -0.06 -0.21
CA TRP A 50 3.15 -1.08 -0.07
C TRP A 50 2.77 -1.21 1.40
N LEU A 51 1.59 -0.70 1.76
CA LEU A 51 1.04 -0.84 3.11
C LEU A 51 0.15 -2.09 3.19
N ILE A 52 0.55 -3.06 3.98
CA ILE A 52 -0.22 -4.29 4.19
C ILE A 52 -0.87 -4.21 5.57
N VAL A 53 -2.17 -4.44 5.60
CA VAL A 53 -2.97 -4.43 6.83
C VAL A 53 -3.43 -5.86 7.12
N GLY A 54 -2.84 -6.47 8.15
CA GLY A 54 -3.32 -7.73 8.71
C GLY A 54 -4.51 -7.44 9.62
N TYR A 55 -5.63 -8.15 9.41
CA TYR A 55 -6.80 -7.96 10.25
C TYR A 55 -7.45 -9.29 10.64
N SER A 56 -7.94 -9.32 11.87
CA SER A 56 -8.84 -10.34 12.41
C SER A 56 -9.96 -9.64 13.19
N PRO A 57 -11.02 -10.34 13.63
CA PRO A 57 -12.05 -9.74 14.46
C PRO A 57 -11.54 -9.08 15.76
N SER A 58 -10.34 -9.44 16.23
CA SER A 58 -9.77 -8.96 17.50
C SER A 58 -8.45 -8.21 17.36
N SER A 59 -7.86 -8.13 16.16
CA SER A 59 -6.54 -7.51 15.95
C SER A 59 -6.42 -6.79 14.63
N LEU A 60 -5.70 -5.67 14.65
CA LEU A 60 -5.28 -4.93 13.45
C LEU A 60 -3.78 -4.71 13.54
N THR A 61 -3.04 -5.22 12.58
CA THR A 61 -1.59 -5.03 12.45
C THR A 61 -1.29 -4.44 11.08
N MET A 62 -0.22 -3.66 10.97
CA MET A 62 0.18 -3.06 9.71
C MET A 62 1.69 -3.01 9.58
N ALA A 63 2.17 -3.20 8.36
CA ALA A 63 3.56 -2.99 7.99
C ALA A 63 3.63 -2.39 6.59
N ALA A 64 4.61 -1.51 6.39
CA ALA A 64 4.88 -0.92 5.09
C ALA A 64 6.18 -1.48 4.53
N TYR A 65 6.23 -1.68 3.22
CA TYR A 65 7.39 -2.20 2.50
C TYR A 65 7.66 -1.37 1.26
N ARG A 66 8.91 -1.35 0.83
CA ARG A 66 9.34 -0.79 -0.46
C ARG A 66 10.50 -1.65 -0.97
N VAL A 67 10.67 -1.75 -2.29
CA VAL A 67 11.90 -2.32 -2.85
C VAL A 67 13.06 -1.40 -2.51
N GLY A 68 14.10 -1.96 -1.89
CA GLY A 68 15.30 -1.20 -1.55
C GLY A 68 16.01 -0.70 -2.79
N ASP A 69 16.90 0.28 -2.61
CA ASP A 69 17.60 0.93 -3.72
C ASP A 69 18.54 -0.04 -4.47
N ASP A 70 18.82 -1.22 -3.90
CA ASP A 70 19.53 -2.33 -4.56
C ASP A 70 18.67 -3.08 -5.59
N GLY A 71 17.36 -2.80 -5.65
CA GLY A 71 16.41 -3.40 -6.59
C GLY A 71 15.93 -4.80 -6.21
N TYR A 72 16.36 -5.36 -5.07
CA TYR A 72 16.05 -6.74 -4.69
C TYR A 72 15.61 -6.90 -3.23
N SER A 73 16.09 -6.04 -2.33
CA SER A 73 15.71 -6.10 -0.93
C SER A 73 14.30 -5.58 -0.70
N LEU A 74 13.63 -6.09 0.34
CA LEU A 74 12.29 -5.66 0.75
C LEU A 74 12.29 -5.27 2.24
N PRO A 75 13.01 -4.20 2.62
CA PRO A 75 12.98 -3.74 4.00
C PRO A 75 11.57 -3.31 4.41
N SER A 76 11.20 -3.62 5.65
CA SER A 76 10.05 -2.97 6.28
C SER A 76 10.41 -1.53 6.64
N ILE A 77 9.45 -0.63 6.45
CA ILE A 77 9.55 0.79 6.79
C ILE A 77 8.85 0.99 8.13
N SER A 78 9.44 1.79 9.01
CA SER A 78 8.81 2.17 10.27
C SER A 78 7.52 2.94 10.01
N THR A 79 6.41 2.43 10.55
CA THR A 79 5.09 3.05 10.45
C THR A 79 4.69 3.71 11.77
N GLN A 80 4.04 4.87 11.68
CA GLN A 80 3.44 5.56 12.82
C GLN A 80 2.07 6.08 12.41
N VAL A 81 1.09 5.98 13.31
CA VAL A 81 -0.25 6.53 13.06
C VAL A 81 -0.24 8.01 13.46
N ALA A 82 -0.29 8.88 12.47
CA ALA A 82 -0.48 10.31 12.68
C ALA A 82 -1.97 10.65 12.75
N HIS A 83 -2.39 11.34 13.80
CA HIS A 83 -3.74 11.87 13.91
C HIS A 83 -3.76 13.36 13.52
N GLU A 84 -4.26 13.66 12.33
CA GLU A 84 -4.50 15.03 11.87
C GLU A 84 -5.99 15.38 11.92
N ARG A 85 -6.32 16.66 12.19
CA ARG A 85 -7.73 17.11 12.25
C ARG A 85 -8.41 17.14 10.88
N ASN A 86 -7.67 17.15 9.78
CA ASN A 86 -8.20 17.15 8.42
C ASN A 86 -7.20 16.55 7.41
N PRO A 87 -6.99 15.22 7.43
CA PRO A 87 -6.07 14.56 6.51
C PRO A 87 -6.62 14.61 5.08
N ARG A 88 -5.78 15.00 4.13
CA ARG A 88 -6.11 14.94 2.69
C ARG A 88 -5.58 13.63 2.11
N ILE A 89 -6.31 12.55 2.34
CA ILE A 89 -5.96 11.21 1.83
C ILE A 89 -7.03 10.79 0.81
N VAL A 90 -6.58 10.42 -0.39
CA VAL A 90 -7.42 9.77 -1.40
C VAL A 90 -6.88 8.36 -1.57
N SER A 91 -7.70 7.36 -1.26
CA SER A 91 -7.29 5.95 -1.31
C SER A 91 -8.36 5.12 -2.00
N THR A 92 -7.93 4.11 -2.77
CA THR A 92 -8.81 3.07 -3.32
C THR A 92 -8.42 1.74 -2.70
N SER A 93 -9.35 1.11 -1.97
CA SER A 93 -9.19 -0.27 -1.48
C SER A 93 -9.46 -1.24 -2.62
N TYR A 94 -8.52 -2.14 -2.88
CA TYR A 94 -8.81 -3.37 -3.61
C TYR A 94 -8.61 -4.55 -2.65
N GLU A 95 -9.63 -5.39 -2.50
CA GLU A 95 -9.45 -6.71 -1.88
C GLU A 95 -8.69 -7.57 -2.89
N ILE A 96 -7.39 -7.73 -2.67
CA ILE A 96 -6.62 -8.77 -3.34
C ILE A 96 -6.82 -10.03 -2.50
N CYS A 97 -7.94 -10.72 -2.71
CA CYS A 97 -8.09 -12.10 -2.22
C CYS A 97 -7.06 -12.97 -2.95
N LEU A 98 -6.07 -13.46 -2.20
CA LEU A 98 -5.14 -14.51 -2.63
C LEU A 98 -5.63 -15.86 -2.10
#